data_AF-A0AAW5IKM7-F1
#
_entry.id   AF-A0AAW5IKM7-F1
#
_cell.length_a   1.000
_cell.length_b   1.000
_cell.length_c   1.000
_cell.angle_alpha   90.00
_cell.angle_beta   90.00
_cell.angle_gamma   90.00
#
_symmetry.space_group_name_H-M   'P 1'
#
loop_
_entity.id
_entity.type
_entity.pdbx_description
1 polymer ?
#
loop_
_entity_poly.entity_id
_entity_poly.type
_entity_poly.pdbx_seq_one_letter_code
_entity_poly.pdbx_strand_id
1 'polypeptide(L)'
;MMIYVANPLYDAVFKYMMEDERIAKTLLSALLQKTVIAVEMRRHEYPNISRDAISMFRVDFAATVLEDDGSKNLILIELQKTWLETETLRFRQYLAVQYNNKENMRKETKGKYALPTVAVYLLGHNVGQFTEPVIYARHKIYDYEGNEVHQEEPDPFVESLQHDSIIVQIPRLRGRVNNRLEKILSVFDQSQIYP
;
A
#
# COMPACT_ATOMS: atom_id res chain seq x y z
N MET A 1 -8.74 31.08 -7.47
CA MET A 1 -8.75 30.07 -8.54
C MET A 1 -9.35 28.81 -7.95
N MET A 2 -10.47 28.33 -8.49
CA MET A 2 -11.11 27.09 -8.04
C MET A 2 -10.45 25.93 -8.79
N ILE A 3 -9.84 25.00 -8.07
CA ILE A 3 -9.14 23.85 -8.66
C ILE A 3 -10.09 22.65 -8.57
N TYR A 4 -10.50 22.12 -9.71
CA TYR A 4 -11.29 20.89 -9.78
C TYR A 4 -10.34 19.69 -9.87
N VAL A 5 -10.46 18.77 -8.93
CA VAL A 5 -9.71 17.51 -8.94
C VAL A 5 -10.70 16.39 -9.22
N ALA A 6 -10.41 15.57 -10.23
CA ALA A 6 -11.21 14.39 -10.51
C ALA A 6 -11.20 13.45 -9.29
N ASN A 7 -12.34 12.84 -9.00
CA ASN A 7 -12.52 12.06 -7.79
C ASN A 7 -11.71 10.73 -7.84
N PRO A 8 -10.65 10.57 -7.03
CA PRO A 8 -9.82 9.36 -7.05
C PRO A 8 -10.50 8.14 -6.43
N LEU A 9 -11.77 8.25 -6.00
CA LEU A 9 -12.52 7.05 -5.61
C LEU A 9 -12.85 6.16 -6.81
N TYR A 10 -12.95 6.73 -8.01
CA TYR A 10 -13.15 5.95 -9.23
C TYR A 10 -11.82 5.35 -9.71
N ASP A 11 -11.83 4.05 -10.02
CA ASP A 11 -10.63 3.30 -10.39
C ASP A 11 -9.91 3.89 -11.61
N ALA A 12 -10.66 4.35 -12.62
CA ALA A 12 -10.09 4.99 -13.80
C ALA A 12 -9.34 6.29 -13.47
N VAL A 13 -9.93 7.13 -12.60
CA VAL A 13 -9.29 8.38 -12.15
C VAL A 13 -8.06 8.08 -11.32
N PHE A 14 -8.18 7.14 -10.39
CA PHE A 14 -7.05 6.73 -9.55
C PHE A 14 -5.90 6.15 -10.38
N LYS A 15 -6.20 5.26 -11.33
CA LYS A 15 -5.22 4.70 -12.28
C LYS A 15 -4.50 5.82 -13.02
N TYR A 16 -5.24 6.75 -13.61
CA TYR A 16 -4.66 7.88 -14.35
C TYR A 16 -3.76 8.76 -13.46
N MET A 17 -4.17 9.02 -12.21
CA MET A 17 -3.33 9.75 -11.25
C MET A 17 -2.05 9.00 -10.92
N MET A 18 -2.11 7.68 -10.78
CA MET A 18 -0.96 6.84 -10.45
C MET A 18 -0.01 6.59 -11.64
N GLU A 19 -0.46 6.82 -12.87
CA GLU A 19 0.39 6.81 -14.07
C GLU A 19 1.29 8.05 -14.16
N ASP A 20 0.94 9.19 -13.53
CA ASP A 20 1.86 10.32 -13.38
C ASP A 20 2.86 10.03 -12.24
N GLU A 21 4.12 9.80 -12.61
CA GLU A 21 5.20 9.48 -11.68
C GLU A 21 5.32 10.50 -10.55
N ARG A 22 5.10 11.79 -10.79
CA ARG A 22 5.24 12.82 -9.74
C ARG A 22 4.16 12.67 -8.68
N ILE A 23 2.92 12.36 -9.10
CA ILE A 23 1.81 12.11 -8.19
C ILE A 23 2.05 10.81 -7.43
N ALA A 24 2.38 9.72 -8.13
CA ALA A 24 2.66 8.43 -7.52
C ALA A 24 3.82 8.53 -6.51
N LYS A 25 4.93 9.15 -6.89
CA LYS A 25 6.09 9.40 -6.01
C LYS A 25 5.72 10.22 -4.79
N THR A 26 4.89 11.25 -4.93
CA THR A 26 4.45 12.08 -3.81
C THR A 26 3.61 11.27 -2.82
N LEU A 27 2.64 10.50 -3.32
CA LEU A 27 1.78 9.65 -2.50
C LEU A 27 2.59 8.55 -1.81
N LEU A 28 3.39 7.81 -2.58
CA LEU A 28 4.17 6.67 -2.09
C LEU A 28 5.27 7.12 -1.11
N SER A 29 5.94 8.26 -1.34
CA SER A 29 6.89 8.81 -0.36
C SER A 29 6.21 9.12 0.97
N ALA A 30 5.01 9.71 0.92
CA ALA A 30 4.26 10.06 2.12
C ALA A 30 3.77 8.81 2.87
N LEU A 31 3.25 7.82 2.13
CA LEU A 31 2.79 6.56 2.71
C LEU A 31 3.93 5.75 3.32
N LEU A 32 5.07 5.64 2.63
CA LEU A 32 6.20 4.86 3.12
C LEU A 32 6.98 5.56 4.24
N GLN A 33 6.77 6.86 4.42
CA GLN A 33 7.59 7.71 5.29
C GLN A 33 9.07 7.69 4.90
N LYS A 34 9.34 7.54 3.60
CA LYS A 34 10.70 7.47 3.04
C LYS A 34 10.84 8.41 1.83
N THR A 35 12.08 8.75 1.50
CA THR A 35 12.38 9.54 0.30
C THR A 35 12.34 8.64 -0.93
N VAL A 36 11.23 8.64 -1.68
CA VAL A 36 11.15 7.94 -2.96
C VAL A 36 11.68 8.87 -4.06
N ILE A 37 12.69 8.40 -4.80
CA ILE A 37 13.35 9.21 -5.84
C ILE A 37 12.86 8.85 -7.26
N ALA A 38 12.40 7.62 -7.47
CA ALA A 38 11.85 7.14 -8.73
C ALA A 38 10.74 6.11 -8.49
N VAL A 39 9.71 6.09 -9.34
CA VAL A 39 8.60 5.13 -9.29
C VAL A 39 8.29 4.62 -10.69
N GLU A 40 8.20 3.30 -10.82
CA GLU A 40 7.70 2.63 -12.03
C GLU A 40 6.41 1.88 -11.70
N MET A 41 5.32 2.24 -12.37
CA MET A 41 4.07 1.47 -12.30
C MET A 41 4.24 0.18 -13.12
N ARG A 42 4.09 -0.97 -12.47
CA ARG A 42 4.22 -2.27 -13.13
C ARG A 42 2.88 -2.67 -13.72
N ARG A 43 2.90 -3.06 -15.00
CA ARG A 43 1.71 -3.58 -15.69
C ARG A 43 1.43 -5.01 -15.25
N HIS A 44 0.77 -5.18 -14.13
CA HIS A 44 -0.02 -6.39 -13.86
C HIS A 44 -1.48 -6.00 -13.97
N GLU A 45 -2.06 -6.20 -15.16
CA GLU A 45 -3.51 -6.21 -15.27
C GLU A 45 -3.98 -7.50 -14.60
N TYR A 46 -4.30 -7.42 -13.31
CA TYR A 46 -5.04 -8.48 -12.67
C TYR A 46 -6.42 -8.48 -13.33
N PRO A 47 -6.83 -9.57 -14.02
CA PRO A 47 -8.19 -9.64 -14.52
C PRO A 47 -9.10 -9.46 -13.31
N ASN A 48 -10.05 -8.53 -13.39
CA ASN A 48 -11.15 -8.45 -12.44
C ASN A 48 -11.79 -9.84 -12.44
N ILE A 49 -11.46 -10.67 -11.45
CA ILE A 49 -12.04 -12.01 -11.33
C ILE A 49 -13.49 -11.76 -10.92
N SER A 50 -14.35 -11.58 -11.92
CA SER A 50 -15.79 -11.55 -11.72
C SER A 50 -16.19 -12.99 -11.39
N ARG A 51 -16.53 -13.23 -10.13
CA ARG A 51 -17.45 -14.25 -9.62
C ARG A 51 -17.52 -14.06 -8.11
N ASP A 52 -18.50 -13.27 -7.67
CA ASP A 52 -18.95 -13.11 -6.27
C ASP A 52 -17.91 -12.69 -5.19
N ALA A 53 -16.69 -12.33 -5.58
CA ALA A 53 -15.62 -11.89 -4.69
C ALA A 53 -15.32 -10.40 -4.89
N ILE A 54 -15.37 -9.63 -3.79
CA ILE A 54 -14.84 -8.29 -3.54
C ILE A 54 -14.23 -7.58 -4.79
N SER A 55 -14.92 -6.59 -5.33
CA SER A 55 -14.34 -5.67 -6.34
C SER A 55 -13.18 -4.90 -5.72
N MET A 56 -11.96 -5.23 -6.12
CA MET A 56 -10.75 -4.59 -5.60
C MET A 56 -9.85 -4.17 -6.75
N PHE A 57 -9.51 -2.89 -6.77
CA PHE A 57 -8.53 -2.34 -7.68
C PHE A 57 -7.13 -2.64 -7.17
N ARG A 58 -6.23 -3.09 -8.06
CA ARG A 58 -4.84 -3.37 -7.74
C ARG A 58 -3.90 -2.72 -8.74
N VAL A 59 -2.84 -2.12 -8.23
CA VAL A 59 -1.71 -1.59 -9.00
C VAL A 59 -0.43 -1.86 -8.23
N ASP A 60 0.57 -2.35 -8.94
CA ASP A 60 1.88 -2.59 -8.36
C ASP A 60 2.87 -1.52 -8.81
N PHE A 61 3.82 -1.20 -7.94
CA PHE A 61 4.92 -0.31 -8.25
C PHE A 61 6.26 -0.95 -7.90
N ALA A 62 7.30 -0.54 -8.61
CA ALA A 62 8.68 -0.62 -8.14
C ALA A 62 9.12 0.81 -7.79
N ALA A 63 9.59 1.02 -6.56
CA ALA A 63 10.03 2.32 -6.09
C ALA A 63 11.50 2.27 -5.67
N THR A 64 12.28 3.24 -6.14
CA THR A 64 13.64 3.44 -5.64
C THR A 64 13.59 4.41 -4.47
N VAL A 65 14.00 3.93 -3.31
CA VAL A 65 14.05 4.66 -2.05
C VAL A 65 15.49 5.08 -1.79
N LEU A 66 15.67 6.33 -1.36
CA LEU A 66 16.92 6.85 -0.82
C LEU A 66 16.86 6.74 0.71
N GLU A 67 17.78 5.97 1.29
CA GLU A 67 17.95 5.84 2.74
C GLU A 67 18.82 6.98 3.30
N ASP A 68 18.85 7.13 4.62
CA ASP A 68 19.55 8.23 5.31
C ASP A 68 21.08 8.17 5.15
N ASP A 69 21.64 6.98 4.92
CA ASP A 69 23.06 6.76 4.63
C ASP A 69 23.43 7.06 3.16
N GLY A 70 22.46 7.46 2.35
CA GLY A 70 22.60 7.74 0.92
C GLY A 70 22.50 6.50 0.02
N SER A 71 22.32 5.31 0.58
CA SER A 71 22.09 4.08 -0.18
C SER A 71 20.73 4.11 -0.89
N LYS A 72 20.63 3.31 -1.96
CA LYS A 72 19.42 3.23 -2.78
C LYS A 72 18.88 1.82 -2.80
N ASN A 73 17.65 1.66 -2.34
CA ASN A 73 16.97 0.37 -2.26
C ASN A 73 15.78 0.32 -3.21
N LEU A 74 15.65 -0.79 -3.93
CA LEU A 74 14.48 -1.07 -4.73
C LEU A 74 13.47 -1.85 -3.89
N ILE A 75 12.31 -1.25 -3.65
CA ILE A 75 11.19 -1.89 -2.97
C ILE A 75 10.03 -2.03 -3.92
N LEU A 76 9.13 -2.97 -3.65
CA LEU A 76 7.88 -3.07 -4.40
C LEU A 76 6.72 -2.74 -3.51
N ILE A 77 5.70 -2.21 -4.14
CA ILE A 77 4.53 -1.70 -3.45
C ILE A 77 3.33 -2.29 -4.15
N GLU A 78 2.53 -3.03 -3.41
CA GLU A 78 1.28 -3.59 -3.90
C GLU A 78 0.15 -2.73 -3.35
N LEU A 79 -0.36 -1.82 -4.17
CA LEU A 79 -1.43 -0.93 -3.77
C LEU A 79 -2.77 -1.53 -4.18
N GLN A 80 -3.62 -1.72 -3.18
CA GLN A 80 -4.93 -2.31 -3.29
C GLN A 80 -5.97 -1.34 -2.76
N LYS A 81 -7.10 -1.23 -3.46
CA LYS A 81 -8.15 -0.26 -3.15
C LYS A 81 -9.52 -0.94 -3.26
N THR A 82 -10.33 -0.80 -2.22
CA THR A 82 -11.68 -1.40 -2.17
C THR A 82 -12.66 -0.52 -1.40
N TRP A 83 -13.91 -0.50 -1.87
CA TRP A 83 -15.03 0.21 -1.26
C TRP A 83 -15.98 -0.69 -0.48
N LEU A 84 -15.97 -1.97 -0.81
CA LEU A 84 -16.88 -2.92 -0.19
C LEU A 84 -16.45 -3.10 1.25
N GLU A 85 -17.38 -2.87 2.17
CA GLU A 85 -17.24 -3.30 3.55
C GLU A 85 -17.24 -4.82 3.56
N THR A 86 -16.04 -5.38 3.45
CA THR A 86 -15.84 -6.79 3.63
C THR A 86 -15.73 -7.00 5.11
N GLU A 87 -16.61 -7.83 5.69
CA GLU A 87 -16.39 -8.36 7.03
C GLU A 87 -14.91 -8.71 7.15
N THR A 88 -14.21 -8.24 8.19
CA THR A 88 -12.74 -8.36 8.33
C THR A 88 -12.22 -9.77 8.01
N LEU A 89 -13.05 -10.79 8.25
CA LEU A 89 -12.81 -12.18 7.90
C LEU A 89 -12.69 -12.44 6.38
N ARG A 90 -13.57 -11.86 5.55
CA ARG A 90 -13.51 -11.96 4.09
C ARG A 90 -12.30 -11.22 3.52
N PHE A 91 -11.94 -10.06 4.08
CA PHE A 91 -10.71 -9.36 3.71
C PHE A 91 -9.48 -10.21 4.03
N ARG A 92 -9.41 -10.80 5.22
CA ARG A 92 -8.35 -11.74 5.60
C ARG A 92 -8.29 -12.99 4.71
N GLN A 93 -9.45 -13.59 4.40
CA GLN A 93 -9.53 -14.74 3.49
C GLN A 93 -9.03 -14.38 2.09
N TYR A 94 -9.40 -13.19 1.60
CA TYR A 94 -8.90 -12.64 0.36
C TYR A 94 -7.37 -12.53 0.36
N LEU A 95 -6.78 -11.90 1.39
CA LEU A 95 -5.32 -11.80 1.54
C LEU A 95 -4.65 -13.17 1.59
N ALA A 96 -5.23 -14.12 2.32
CA ALA A 96 -4.72 -15.49 2.40
C ALA A 96 -4.70 -16.20 1.03
N VAL A 97 -5.73 -16.01 0.20
CA VAL A 97 -5.77 -16.54 -1.17
C VAL A 97 -4.72 -15.86 -2.06
N GLN A 98 -4.49 -14.55 -1.89
CA GLN A 98 -3.47 -13.82 -2.65
C GLN A 98 -2.04 -14.28 -2.30
N TYR A 99 -1.74 -14.51 -1.02
CA TYR A 99 -0.44 -15.03 -0.60
C TYR A 99 -0.19 -16.46 -1.12
N ASN A 100 -1.24 -17.27 -1.25
CA ASN A 100 -1.13 -18.65 -1.75
C ASN A 100 -1.09 -18.76 -3.28
N ASN A 101 -1.35 -17.67 -4.02
CA ASN A 101 -1.33 -17.72 -5.48
C ASN A 101 0.12 -17.80 -5.98
N LYS A 102 0.48 -18.95 -6.59
CA LYS A 102 1.82 -19.21 -7.13
C LYS A 102 2.25 -18.25 -8.25
N GLU A 103 1.32 -17.50 -8.84
CA GLU A 103 1.66 -16.41 -9.77
C GLU A 103 2.13 -15.14 -9.06
N ASN A 104 1.70 -14.92 -7.80
CA ASN A 104 2.23 -13.87 -6.91
C ASN A 104 3.55 -14.31 -6.24
N MET A 105 3.82 -15.62 -6.15
CA MET A 105 5.17 -16.11 -5.91
C MET A 105 6.03 -15.75 -7.12
N ARG A 106 6.76 -14.66 -7.01
CA ARG A 106 7.58 -14.11 -8.10
C ARG A 106 8.43 -15.21 -8.74
N LYS A 107 8.32 -15.32 -10.07
CA LYS A 107 9.26 -16.09 -10.88
C LYS A 107 10.68 -15.72 -10.47
N GLU A 108 11.39 -16.73 -9.98
CA GLU A 108 12.77 -16.70 -9.51
C GLU A 108 13.59 -15.59 -10.19
N THR A 109 13.90 -14.54 -9.43
CA THR A 109 15.13 -13.79 -9.65
C THR A 109 16.25 -14.80 -9.48
N LYS A 110 16.81 -15.29 -10.59
CA LYS A 110 17.95 -16.22 -10.67
C LYS A 110 18.86 -16.09 -9.44
N GLY A 111 18.64 -16.92 -8.43
CA GLY A 111 19.45 -17.05 -7.22
C GLY A 111 19.57 -15.82 -6.29
N LYS A 112 18.70 -14.81 -6.34
CA LYS A 112 18.72 -13.71 -5.35
C LYS A 112 17.32 -13.46 -4.79
N TYR A 113 17.25 -13.42 -3.47
CA TYR A 113 16.07 -13.28 -2.62
C TYR A 113 15.01 -12.29 -3.13
N ALA A 114 13.75 -12.51 -2.72
CA ALA A 114 12.64 -11.64 -3.11
C ALA A 114 12.92 -10.20 -2.64
N LEU A 115 12.69 -9.23 -3.53
CA LEU A 115 12.80 -7.82 -3.19
C LEU A 115 11.76 -7.46 -2.10
N PRO A 116 12.11 -6.60 -1.11
CA PRO A 116 11.18 -6.16 -0.08
C PRO A 116 9.90 -5.61 -0.69
N THR A 117 8.75 -6.05 -0.16
CA THR A 117 7.45 -5.67 -0.69
C THR A 117 6.56 -5.12 0.43
N VAL A 118 5.92 -3.98 0.19
CA VAL A 118 5.00 -3.32 1.12
C VAL A 118 3.59 -3.34 0.53
N ALA A 119 2.62 -3.87 1.27
CA ALA A 119 1.23 -3.82 0.86
C ALA A 119 0.57 -2.51 1.33
N VAL A 120 -0.11 -1.80 0.44
CA VAL A 120 -0.84 -0.57 0.76
C VAL A 120 -2.32 -0.82 0.50
N TYR A 121 -3.16 -0.62 1.51
CA TYR A 121 -4.61 -0.79 1.43
C TYR A 121 -5.32 0.55 1.57
N LEU A 122 -5.99 1.00 0.51
CA LEU A 122 -6.89 2.14 0.53
C LEU A 122 -8.32 1.63 0.71
N LEU A 123 -8.84 1.75 1.92
CA LEU A 123 -10.13 1.16 2.31
C LEU A 123 -11.21 2.23 2.43
N GLY A 124 -12.33 2.00 1.75
CA GLY A 124 -13.56 2.79 1.85
C GLY A 124 -14.37 2.56 3.12
N HIS A 125 -13.90 1.70 4.03
CA HIS A 125 -14.57 1.31 5.27
C HIS A 125 -13.58 1.32 6.44
N ASN A 126 -14.10 1.21 7.67
CA ASN A 126 -13.26 1.08 8.86
C ASN A 126 -12.91 -0.38 9.13
N VAL A 127 -11.72 -0.63 9.68
CA VAL A 127 -11.24 -1.96 10.07
C VAL A 127 -11.26 -2.07 11.59
N GLY A 128 -11.94 -3.08 12.11
CA GLY A 128 -11.98 -3.36 13.54
C GLY A 128 -12.43 -2.16 14.37
N GLN A 129 -11.73 -1.90 15.49
CA GLN A 129 -12.00 -0.79 16.40
C GLN A 129 -10.96 0.34 16.29
N PHE A 130 -10.17 0.37 15.22
CA PHE A 130 -9.16 1.40 15.04
C PHE A 130 -9.79 2.77 14.78
N THR A 131 -9.17 3.81 15.35
CA THR A 131 -9.63 5.20 15.24
C THR A 131 -8.71 6.05 14.37
N GLU A 132 -7.53 5.54 14.09
CA GLU A 132 -6.44 6.14 13.33
C GLU A 132 -6.76 6.10 11.83
N PRO A 133 -6.57 7.20 11.09
CA PRO A 133 -6.83 7.20 9.65
C PRO A 133 -5.83 6.36 8.85
N VAL A 134 -4.60 6.22 9.35
CA VAL A 134 -3.55 5.42 8.74
C VAL A 134 -2.91 4.53 9.80
N ILE A 135 -2.80 3.24 9.51
CA ILE A 135 -2.22 2.23 10.40
C ILE A 135 -1.03 1.60 9.69
N TYR A 136 0.10 1.52 10.40
CA TYR A 136 1.29 0.81 9.94
C TYR A 136 1.37 -0.51 10.70
N ALA A 137 1.11 -1.61 10.01
CA ALA A 137 1.30 -2.95 10.55
C ALA A 137 2.67 -3.45 10.09
N ARG A 138 3.65 -3.28 10.97
CA ARG A 138 5.03 -3.74 10.77
C ARG A 138 5.25 -5.05 11.50
N HIS A 139 5.98 -5.95 10.87
CA HIS A 139 6.40 -7.18 11.55
C HIS A 139 7.69 -6.95 12.34
N LYS A 140 7.88 -7.76 13.37
CA LYS A 140 9.08 -7.79 14.22
C LYS A 140 9.48 -9.24 14.40
N ILE A 141 10.79 -9.49 14.49
CA ILE A 141 11.35 -10.82 14.68
C ILE A 141 11.65 -10.98 16.17
N TYR A 142 11.33 -12.15 16.73
CA TYR A 142 11.53 -12.45 18.14
C TYR A 142 12.29 -13.76 18.32
N ASP A 143 13.09 -13.84 19.38
CA ASP A 143 13.72 -15.09 19.80
C ASP A 143 12.71 -15.98 20.57
N TYR A 144 13.16 -17.14 21.04
CA TYR A 144 12.34 -18.05 21.82
C TYR A 144 11.84 -17.45 23.15
N GLU A 145 12.59 -16.52 23.73
CA GLU A 145 12.27 -15.88 25.01
C GLU A 145 11.34 -14.66 24.83
N GLY A 146 11.03 -14.29 23.58
CA GLY A 146 10.17 -13.16 23.24
C GLY A 146 10.92 -11.82 23.17
N ASN A 147 12.25 -11.83 23.16
CA ASN A 147 13.03 -10.62 22.93
C ASN A 147 13.06 -10.29 21.45
N GLU A 148 12.93 -9.01 21.10
CA GLU A 148 13.06 -8.56 19.71
C GLU A 148 14.49 -8.79 19.21
N VAL A 149 14.62 -9.49 18.09
CA VAL A 149 15.91 -9.78 17.45
C VAL A 149 16.22 -8.64 16.49
N HIS A 150 17.19 -7.83 16.84
CA HIS A 150 17.74 -6.80 15.96
C HIS A 150 18.89 -7.39 15.15
N GLN A 151 18.79 -7.31 13.83
CA GLN A 151 19.87 -7.68 12.91
C GLN A 151 20.57 -6.40 12.44
N GLU A 152 21.91 -6.41 12.35
CA GLU A 152 22.67 -5.29 11.78
C GLU A 152 22.34 -5.10 10.30
N GLU A 153 22.16 -6.22 9.57
CA GLU A 153 21.63 -6.26 8.22
C GLU A 153 20.44 -7.23 8.16
N PRO A 154 19.28 -6.80 7.62
CA PRO A 154 18.11 -7.68 7.50
C PRO A 154 18.39 -8.90 6.61
N ASP A 155 18.11 -10.10 7.13
CA ASP A 155 18.24 -11.34 6.35
C ASP A 155 17.17 -11.39 5.25
N PRO A 156 17.56 -11.46 3.97
CA PRO A 156 16.61 -11.37 2.87
C PRO A 156 15.60 -12.52 2.80
N PHE A 157 15.88 -13.68 3.39
CA PHE A 157 14.92 -14.78 3.47
C PHE A 157 13.88 -14.47 4.56
N VAL A 158 14.32 -14.07 5.76
CA VAL A 158 13.41 -13.74 6.86
C VAL A 158 12.48 -12.58 6.50
N GLU A 159 13.02 -11.52 5.90
CA GLU A 159 12.25 -10.35 5.43
C GLU A 159 11.25 -10.69 4.31
N SER A 160 11.47 -11.80 3.59
CA SER A 160 10.54 -12.24 2.53
C SER A 160 9.33 -13.01 3.05
N LEU A 161 9.33 -13.44 4.33
CA LEU A 161 8.27 -14.30 4.89
C LEU A 161 6.99 -13.52 5.22
N GLN A 162 7.12 -12.24 5.59
CA GLN A 162 5.98 -11.40 5.98
C GLN A 162 6.11 -10.02 5.36
N HIS A 163 5.00 -9.49 4.85
CA HIS A 163 4.95 -8.18 4.24
C HIS A 163 4.48 -7.16 5.27
N ASP A 164 5.26 -6.09 5.43
CA ASP A 164 4.76 -4.88 6.08
C ASP A 164 3.57 -4.32 5.30
N SER A 165 2.62 -3.74 6.03
CA SER A 165 1.44 -3.16 5.40
C SER A 165 1.04 -1.80 5.97
N ILE A 166 0.47 -0.99 5.09
CA ILE A 166 -0.07 0.33 5.39
C ILE A 166 -1.56 0.29 5.08
N ILE A 167 -2.39 0.56 6.06
CA ILE A 167 -3.85 0.57 5.92
C ILE A 167 -4.34 2.00 6.06
N VAL A 168 -4.97 2.53 5.02
CA VAL A 168 -5.62 3.84 4.98
C VAL A 168 -7.13 3.66 5.06
N GLN A 169 -7.74 4.18 6.12
CA GLN A 169 -9.19 4.17 6.33
C GLN A 169 -9.78 5.50 5.84
N ILE A 170 -10.25 5.54 4.60
CA ILE A 170 -10.76 6.77 3.96
C ILE A 170 -11.88 7.46 4.76
N PRO A 171 -12.84 6.75 5.38
CA PRO A 171 -13.86 7.40 6.22
C PRO A 171 -13.28 8.19 7.40
N ARG A 172 -12.08 7.85 7.88
CA ARG A 172 -11.39 8.52 8.99
C ARG A 172 -10.57 9.74 8.57
N LEU A 173 -10.40 9.98 7.27
CA LEU A 173 -9.74 11.18 6.75
C LEU A 173 -10.62 12.44 6.80
N ARG A 174 -11.94 12.27 6.98
CA ARG A 174 -12.93 13.35 6.89
C ARG A 174 -12.63 14.50 7.85
N GLY A 175 -12.43 15.69 7.29
CA GLY A 175 -12.19 16.92 8.06
C GLY A 175 -10.88 16.92 8.86
N ARG A 176 -9.93 16.01 8.55
CA ARG A 176 -8.63 15.91 9.21
C ARG A 176 -7.51 16.29 8.26
N VAL A 177 -6.69 17.26 8.67
CA VAL A 177 -5.43 17.61 8.01
C VAL A 177 -4.40 17.91 9.10
N ASN A 178 -3.99 16.89 9.85
CA ASN A 178 -3.06 17.08 10.98
C ASN A 178 -1.60 17.03 10.54
N ASN A 179 -1.30 16.34 9.44
CA ASN A 179 0.06 16.15 8.96
C ASN A 179 0.11 16.12 7.42
N ARG A 180 1.34 16.07 6.87
CA ARG A 180 1.58 16.07 5.41
C ARG A 180 0.91 14.89 4.71
N LEU A 181 0.93 13.70 5.31
CA LEU A 181 0.31 12.51 4.72
C LEU A 181 -1.21 12.67 4.64
N GLU A 182 -1.86 13.08 5.72
CA GLU A 182 -3.30 13.36 5.74
C GLU A 182 -3.68 14.45 4.73
N LYS A 183 -2.85 15.49 4.58
CA LYS A 183 -3.07 16.52 3.55
C LYS A 183 -3.05 15.94 2.14
N ILE A 184 -2.12 15.04 1.84
CA ILE A 184 -2.05 14.36 0.53
C ILE A 184 -3.26 13.45 0.36
N LEU A 185 -3.62 12.68 1.39
CA LEU A 185 -4.75 11.76 1.38
C LEU A 185 -6.12 12.46 1.40
N SER A 186 -6.18 13.75 1.74
CA SER A 186 -7.43 14.52 1.73
C SER A 186 -8.12 14.57 0.36
N VAL A 187 -7.39 14.27 -0.73
CA VAL A 187 -7.98 14.10 -2.07
C VAL A 187 -9.02 12.98 -2.13
N PHE A 188 -8.97 12.02 -1.19
CA PHE A 188 -9.98 10.97 -1.06
C PHE A 188 -11.18 11.37 -0.18
N ASP A 189 -11.11 12.50 0.55
CA ASP A 189 -12.19 12.99 1.39
C ASP A 189 -13.31 13.61 0.56
N GLN A 190 -14.40 12.87 0.40
CA GLN A 190 -15.57 13.29 -0.37
C GLN A 190 -16.35 14.45 0.27
N SER A 191 -16.14 14.75 1.55
CA SER A 191 -16.80 15.91 2.19
C SER A 191 -16.23 17.25 1.70
N GLN A 192 -15.06 17.21 1.04
CA GLN A 192 -14.42 18.38 0.42
C GLN A 192 -14.85 18.57 -1.04
N ILE A 193 -15.75 17.74 -1.57
CA ILE A 193 -16.32 17.93 -2.91
C ILE A 193 -17.35 19.05 -2.81
N TYR A 194 -16.95 20.25 -3.25
CA TYR A 194 -17.87 21.38 -3.39
C TYR A 194 -18.94 21.04 -4.45
N PRO A 195 -20.22 21.39 -4.23
CA PRO A 195 -21.31 21.19 -5.18
C PRO A 195 -21.13 21.96 -6.49
#